data_AF-A0A5C1I5M5-F1
#
_entry.id   AF-A0A5C1I5M5-F1
#
_cell.length_a   1.000
_cell.length_b   1.000
_cell.length_c   1.000
_cell.angle_alpha   90.00
_cell.angle_beta   90.00
_cell.angle_gamma   90.00
#
_symmetry.space_group_name_H-M   'P 1'
#
loop_
_entity.id
_entity.type
_entity.pdbx_description
1 polymer ?
#
loop_
_entity_poly.entity_id
_entity_poly.type
_entity_poly.pdbx_seq_one_letter_code
_entity_poly.pdbx_strand_id
1 'polypeptide(L)'
;MRRIFLVLLSLPTLFTTPTFAQAPGAPIDVKHYTFEIKLNDADNNIEGKATVTVRFLNAADGFNLDLVKKNAAGKGMLVSAVTENGKPLKFTQEDEQLKISTRAYKGNTRDYTISYSGVPADGLIISTNAFGHRTFFGDNWPNRAHNWLPCVDNIADKAPVDFIVTAPDHYQVVSNGLQTEEKQLDGKLKLTHWVETVALPTKVMVIGVAEFAVDRPGDVNGIPVFTYVFPESKEAGFKSYAVAKDILPYFIKNVGPYSYEKLANVQSKTIFGGMENASAIFYFEESVKSPEIEELMAHEIAHQWFGDGASEKSFGHLWLSEGFATYMTNLYLENKYGPDTLKVRLMADRKTVLKFEKSRLSPVVDTAVKTQYMQLLNANSYQKGGWVLHMLRRKLGDDIFWRGIRNYYSKYQGGNANTDDLRRVMEQASGKDLKQFFTQWLRTAGHPNLVVSWKFDEKDNNITINVTQTQENVYNLALEISVDGQVLTIPVKEKSATARFQLKARPADVKIDPNVNLLATFEENK
;
A
#
# COMPACT_ATOMS: atom_id res chain seq x y z
N MET A 1 47.35 -43.90 -2.59
CA MET A 1 45.96 -44.11 -2.14
C MET A 1 45.74 -43.38 -0.82
N ARG A 2 45.11 -42.20 -0.84
CA ARG A 2 44.62 -41.50 0.37
C ARG A 2 43.21 -41.03 0.05
N ARG A 3 42.21 -41.65 0.69
CA ARG A 3 40.79 -41.25 0.60
C ARG A 3 40.55 -40.19 1.66
N ILE A 4 40.17 -38.98 1.24
CA ILE A 4 39.67 -37.92 2.11
C ILE A 4 38.15 -38.08 2.16
N PHE A 5 37.62 -38.37 3.35
CA PHE A 5 36.18 -38.33 3.63
C PHE A 5 35.78 -36.87 3.89
N LEU A 6 34.97 -36.29 3.01
CA LEU A 6 34.25 -35.06 3.31
C LEU A 6 32.99 -35.42 4.11
N VAL A 7 32.93 -34.97 5.37
CA VAL A 7 31.71 -34.97 6.18
C VAL A 7 30.96 -33.68 5.85
N LEU A 8 29.87 -33.78 5.08
CA LEU A 8 28.92 -32.69 4.91
C LEU A 8 28.05 -32.60 6.18
N LEU A 9 28.27 -31.56 6.99
CA LEU A 9 27.32 -31.15 8.01
C LEU A 9 26.09 -30.53 7.33
N SER A 10 24.96 -31.24 7.37
CA SER A 10 23.66 -30.70 7.04
C SER A 10 23.22 -29.74 8.15
N LEU A 11 23.25 -28.42 7.90
CA LEU A 11 22.54 -27.46 8.73
C LEU A 11 21.03 -27.67 8.54
N PRO A 12 20.23 -27.86 9.60
CA PRO A 12 18.78 -27.86 9.46
C PRO A 12 18.31 -26.44 9.17
N THR A 13 17.88 -26.19 7.93
CA THR A 13 17.06 -25.02 7.60
C THR A 13 15.72 -25.17 8.33
N LEU A 14 15.59 -24.45 9.44
CA LEU A 14 14.30 -24.18 10.08
C LEU A 14 13.42 -23.44 9.07
N PHE A 15 12.52 -24.16 8.41
CA PHE A 15 11.38 -23.56 7.75
C PHE A 15 10.48 -22.97 8.82
N THR A 16 10.68 -21.70 9.16
CA THR A 16 9.66 -20.93 9.89
C THR A 16 8.51 -20.74 8.92
N THR A 17 7.42 -21.49 9.11
CA THR A 17 6.16 -21.18 8.44
C THR A 17 5.83 -19.71 8.75
N PRO A 18 5.66 -18.84 7.74
CA PRO A 18 5.25 -17.47 7.99
C PRO A 18 3.92 -17.53 8.72
N THR A 19 3.92 -17.12 9.99
CA THR A 19 2.67 -16.84 10.71
C THR A 19 2.09 -15.60 10.06
N PHE A 20 1.16 -15.79 9.12
CA PHE A 20 0.32 -14.71 8.61
C PHE A 20 -0.33 -14.05 9.83
N ALA A 21 -0.05 -12.76 10.00
CA ALA A 21 -0.38 -12.06 11.23
C ALA A 21 -1.85 -11.69 11.21
N GLN A 22 -2.67 -12.61 11.70
CA GLN A 22 -4.10 -12.42 11.88
C GLN A 22 -4.40 -11.35 12.96
N ALA A 23 -5.58 -10.72 12.87
CA ALA A 23 -6.03 -9.79 13.89
C ALA A 23 -5.97 -10.44 15.29
N PRO A 24 -5.36 -9.79 16.30
CA PRO A 24 -5.28 -10.34 17.64
C PRO A 24 -6.68 -10.69 18.19
N GLY A 25 -6.86 -11.94 18.62
CA GLY A 25 -8.13 -12.42 19.17
C GLY A 25 -9.17 -12.85 18.14
N ALA A 26 -8.83 -12.91 16.85
CA ALA A 26 -9.75 -13.40 15.82
C ALA A 26 -10.25 -14.82 16.14
N PRO A 27 -11.57 -15.09 16.03
CA PRO A 27 -12.12 -16.43 16.28
C PRO A 27 -11.88 -17.39 15.12
N ILE A 28 -11.72 -16.85 13.91
CA ILE A 28 -11.59 -17.57 12.64
C ILE A 28 -10.58 -16.90 11.73
N ASP A 29 -9.90 -17.70 10.91
CA ASP A 29 -8.88 -17.37 9.92
C ASP A 29 -9.35 -17.83 8.53
N VAL A 30 -9.57 -16.90 7.61
CA VAL A 30 -10.03 -17.28 6.26
C VAL A 30 -8.86 -17.77 5.43
N LYS A 31 -9.03 -18.94 4.81
CA LYS A 31 -8.00 -19.62 4.03
C LYS A 31 -8.16 -19.49 2.54
N HIS A 32 -9.38 -19.21 2.08
CA HIS A 32 -9.68 -19.01 0.66
C HIS A 32 -11.07 -18.39 0.51
N TYR A 33 -11.23 -17.56 -0.51
CA TYR A 33 -12.53 -17.09 -0.99
C TYR A 33 -12.73 -17.52 -2.44
N THR A 34 -13.89 -18.09 -2.76
CA THR A 34 -14.41 -18.13 -4.13
C THR A 34 -15.64 -17.26 -4.22
N PHE A 35 -15.62 -16.24 -5.07
CA PHE A 35 -16.76 -15.38 -5.34
C PHE A 35 -17.28 -15.62 -6.75
N GLU A 36 -18.43 -16.30 -6.84
CA GLU A 36 -19.22 -16.40 -8.07
C GLU A 36 -20.16 -15.19 -8.13
N ILE A 37 -19.97 -14.29 -9.10
CA ILE A 37 -20.72 -13.05 -9.24
C ILE A 37 -21.37 -12.99 -10.62
N LYS A 38 -22.67 -12.72 -10.66
CA LYS A 38 -23.42 -12.53 -11.90
C LYS A 38 -23.92 -11.10 -12.01
N LEU A 39 -23.59 -10.47 -13.13
CA LEU A 39 -23.89 -9.08 -13.48
C LEU A 39 -24.89 -9.00 -14.63
N ASN A 40 -25.54 -7.84 -14.79
CA ASN A 40 -26.55 -7.61 -15.82
C ASN A 40 -26.64 -6.13 -16.25
N ASP A 41 -27.28 -5.88 -17.39
CA ASP A 41 -27.49 -4.51 -17.92
C ASP A 41 -28.82 -3.86 -17.52
N ALA A 42 -29.79 -4.65 -17.06
CA ALA A 42 -31.13 -4.17 -16.77
C ALA A 42 -31.19 -3.32 -15.50
N ASP A 43 -30.43 -3.70 -14.47
CA ASP A 43 -30.42 -3.03 -13.18
C ASP A 43 -29.10 -3.22 -12.42
N ASN A 44 -28.99 -2.60 -11.24
CA ASN A 44 -27.81 -2.67 -10.38
C ASN A 44 -27.82 -3.88 -9.42
N ASN A 45 -28.74 -4.83 -9.59
CA ASN A 45 -28.81 -6.01 -8.75
C ASN A 45 -27.76 -7.04 -9.21
N ILE A 46 -26.99 -7.56 -8.27
CA ILE A 46 -26.05 -8.67 -8.52
C ILE A 46 -26.58 -9.94 -7.83
N GLU A 47 -26.29 -11.08 -8.44
CA GLU A 47 -26.43 -12.39 -7.79
C GLU A 47 -25.04 -12.87 -7.40
N GLY A 48 -24.89 -13.31 -6.16
CA GLY A 48 -23.63 -13.75 -5.59
C GLY A 48 -23.73 -15.13 -4.95
N LYS A 49 -22.69 -15.93 -5.13
CA LYS A 49 -22.45 -17.14 -4.36
C LYS A 49 -20.99 -17.14 -3.91
N ALA A 50 -20.80 -17.00 -2.61
CA ALA A 50 -19.48 -17.01 -1.99
C ALA A 50 -19.23 -18.36 -1.34
N THR A 51 -18.07 -18.97 -1.60
CA THR A 51 -17.56 -20.07 -0.79
C THR A 51 -16.38 -19.57 0.02
N VAL A 52 -16.44 -19.73 1.34
CA VAL A 52 -15.42 -19.26 2.26
C VAL A 52 -14.85 -20.44 3.02
N THR A 53 -13.56 -20.71 2.83
CA THR A 53 -12.83 -21.73 3.58
C THR A 53 -12.35 -21.13 4.90
N VAL A 54 -12.92 -21.57 6.01
CA VAL A 54 -12.70 -20.98 7.33
C VAL A 54 -11.95 -21.96 8.23
N ARG A 55 -10.82 -21.52 8.80
CA ARG A 55 -10.13 -22.21 9.88
C ARG A 55 -10.51 -21.62 11.24
N PHE A 56 -11.04 -22.44 12.13
CA PHE A 56 -11.41 -22.00 13.49
C PHE A 56 -10.19 -21.94 14.41
N LEU A 57 -9.90 -20.78 14.99
CA LEU A 57 -8.80 -20.61 15.94
C LEU A 57 -9.16 -21.02 17.37
N ASN A 58 -10.46 -21.03 17.67
CA ASN A 58 -11.05 -21.45 18.94
C ASN A 58 -12.27 -22.34 18.66
N ALA A 59 -12.71 -23.12 19.65
CA ALA A 59 -13.99 -23.82 19.53
C ALA A 59 -15.13 -22.79 19.55
N ALA A 60 -16.14 -23.00 18.71
CA ALA A 60 -17.27 -22.08 18.56
C ALA A 60 -18.53 -22.81 18.10
N ASP A 61 -19.69 -22.27 18.46
CA ASP A 61 -21.01 -22.72 17.97
C ASP A 61 -21.53 -21.81 16.83
N GLY A 62 -20.69 -20.89 16.36
CA GLY A 62 -20.94 -20.06 15.19
C GLY A 62 -19.78 -19.09 14.93
N PHE A 63 -19.85 -18.39 13.81
CA PHE A 63 -18.93 -17.32 13.43
C PHE A 63 -19.67 -16.25 12.62
N ASN A 64 -19.02 -15.11 12.39
CA ASN A 64 -19.59 -14.02 11.63
C ASN A 64 -18.77 -13.74 10.37
N LEU A 65 -19.45 -13.31 9.32
CA LEU A 65 -18.89 -12.60 8.19
C LEU A 65 -19.50 -11.19 8.15
N ASP A 66 -18.73 -10.21 7.75
CA ASP A 66 -19.19 -8.87 7.42
C ASP A 66 -19.96 -8.93 6.10
N LEU A 67 -21.21 -8.47 6.10
CA LEU A 67 -22.04 -8.30 4.90
C LEU A 67 -23.18 -7.31 5.19
N VAL A 68 -23.19 -6.16 4.53
CA VAL A 68 -24.26 -5.16 4.66
C VAL A 68 -25.59 -5.75 4.21
N LYS A 69 -26.55 -5.80 5.14
CA LYS A 69 -27.92 -6.23 4.88
C LYS A 69 -28.66 -5.22 4.01
N LYS A 70 -29.53 -5.73 3.15
CA LYS A 70 -30.46 -4.89 2.39
C LYS A 70 -31.28 -3.98 3.31
N ASN A 71 -31.13 -2.66 3.12
CA ASN A 71 -31.75 -1.61 3.90
C ASN A 71 -33.03 -1.07 3.25
N ALA A 72 -33.70 -0.12 3.91
CA ALA A 72 -34.95 0.49 3.44
C ALA A 72 -34.81 1.27 2.11
N ALA A 73 -33.60 1.72 1.77
CA ALA A 73 -33.31 2.36 0.48
C ALA A 73 -33.06 1.34 -0.65
N GLY A 74 -33.21 0.04 -0.38
CA GLY A 74 -33.05 -1.03 -1.36
C GLY A 74 -31.59 -1.43 -1.63
N LYS A 75 -30.63 -0.84 -0.91
CA LYS A 75 -29.19 -1.11 -1.01
C LYS A 75 -28.72 -2.11 0.04
N GLY A 76 -27.68 -2.87 -0.26
CA GLY A 76 -27.16 -3.98 0.54
C GLY A 76 -27.62 -5.34 0.01
N MET A 77 -27.06 -6.39 0.59
CA MET A 77 -27.21 -7.77 0.14
C MET A 77 -28.22 -8.54 1.01
N LEU A 78 -29.04 -9.37 0.39
CA LEU A 78 -29.94 -10.29 1.04
C LEU A 78 -29.39 -11.72 0.92
N VAL A 79 -29.10 -12.37 2.04
CA VAL A 79 -28.68 -13.77 2.07
C VAL A 79 -29.91 -14.68 1.99
N SER A 80 -29.94 -15.58 1.01
CA SER A 80 -31.04 -16.53 0.79
C SER A 80 -30.74 -17.92 1.34
N ALA A 81 -29.46 -18.32 1.38
CA ALA A 81 -29.05 -19.62 1.91
C ALA A 81 -27.61 -19.59 2.41
N VAL A 82 -27.35 -20.37 3.47
CA VAL A 82 -26.01 -20.73 3.93
C VAL A 82 -25.95 -22.26 4.04
N THR A 83 -24.90 -22.87 3.49
CA THR A 83 -24.71 -24.32 3.51
C THR A 83 -23.29 -24.71 3.87
N GLU A 84 -23.12 -25.90 4.46
CA GLU A 84 -21.84 -26.59 4.67
C GLU A 84 -21.96 -27.98 4.03
N ASN A 85 -21.12 -28.31 3.05
CA ASN A 85 -21.22 -29.54 2.25
C ASN A 85 -22.62 -29.77 1.66
N GLY A 86 -23.27 -28.70 1.17
CA GLY A 86 -24.63 -28.74 0.62
C GLY A 86 -25.76 -28.89 1.65
N LYS A 87 -25.45 -29.03 2.94
CA LYS A 87 -26.47 -29.09 4.00
C LYS A 87 -26.79 -27.68 4.50
N PRO A 88 -28.07 -27.29 4.58
CA PRO A 88 -28.46 -25.97 5.11
C PRO A 88 -28.03 -25.74 6.55
N LEU A 89 -27.56 -24.53 6.84
CA LEU A 89 -27.25 -24.04 8.18
C LEU A 89 -28.22 -22.94 8.59
N LYS A 90 -28.40 -22.78 9.91
CA LYS A 90 -29.10 -21.61 10.46
C LYS A 90 -28.18 -20.39 10.40
N PHE A 91 -28.73 -19.24 10.04
CA PHE A 91 -28.02 -17.97 10.04
C PHE A 91 -28.95 -16.82 10.41
N THR A 92 -28.39 -15.72 10.88
CA THR A 92 -29.09 -14.43 11.00
C THR A 92 -28.29 -13.34 10.29
N GLN A 93 -29.01 -12.38 9.69
CA GLN A 93 -28.40 -11.20 9.07
C GLN A 93 -28.90 -9.94 9.78
N GLU A 94 -27.98 -9.20 10.38
CA GLU A 94 -28.22 -8.05 11.25
C GLU A 94 -27.25 -6.93 10.85
N ASP A 95 -27.78 -5.78 10.43
CA ASP A 95 -27.01 -4.60 10.01
C ASP A 95 -25.89 -4.93 9.02
N GLU A 96 -24.65 -5.01 9.49
CA GLU A 96 -23.44 -5.28 8.69
C GLU A 96 -22.87 -6.69 8.90
N GLN A 97 -23.60 -7.58 9.57
CA GLN A 97 -23.12 -8.90 10.00
C GLN A 97 -24.04 -10.04 9.52
N LEU A 98 -23.41 -11.08 9.01
CA LEU A 98 -23.99 -12.40 8.76
C LEU A 98 -23.47 -13.38 9.82
N LYS A 99 -24.33 -13.79 10.75
CA LYS A 99 -24.00 -14.74 11.81
C LYS A 99 -24.39 -16.15 11.38
N ILE A 100 -23.44 -17.06 11.33
CA ILE A 100 -23.63 -18.44 10.85
C ILE A 100 -23.50 -19.40 12.04
N SER A 101 -24.54 -20.20 12.29
CA SER A 101 -24.52 -21.22 13.36
C SER A 101 -23.84 -22.49 12.87
N THR A 102 -22.77 -22.90 13.53
CA THR A 102 -22.05 -24.15 13.24
C THR A 102 -21.21 -24.58 14.42
N ARG A 103 -21.22 -25.87 14.75
CA ARG A 103 -20.37 -26.41 15.81
C ARG A 103 -19.01 -26.77 15.23
N ALA A 104 -17.99 -26.03 15.63
CA ALA A 104 -16.61 -26.21 15.20
C ALA A 104 -15.65 -26.31 16.38
N TYR A 105 -14.59 -27.10 16.19
CA TYR A 105 -13.50 -27.25 17.15
C TYR A 105 -12.28 -26.46 16.65
N LYS A 106 -11.44 -26.02 17.59
CA LYS A 106 -10.17 -25.36 17.29
C LYS A 106 -9.34 -26.21 16.32
N GLY A 107 -8.83 -25.57 15.26
CA GLY A 107 -8.00 -26.17 14.23
C GLY A 107 -8.78 -26.71 13.03
N ASN A 108 -10.10 -26.92 13.15
CA ASN A 108 -10.92 -27.38 12.04
C ASN A 108 -10.93 -26.35 10.91
N THR A 109 -10.85 -26.82 9.67
CA THR A 109 -11.05 -26.03 8.45
C THR A 109 -12.27 -26.57 7.73
N ARG A 110 -13.19 -25.68 7.33
CA ARG A 110 -14.45 -26.05 6.68
C ARG A 110 -14.87 -25.01 5.65
N ASP A 111 -15.63 -25.45 4.65
CA ASP A 111 -16.16 -24.59 3.59
C ASP A 111 -17.62 -24.25 3.85
N TYR A 112 -17.92 -22.96 3.77
CA TYR A 112 -19.27 -22.41 3.89
C TYR A 112 -19.66 -21.73 2.59
N THR A 113 -20.80 -22.12 2.02
CA THR A 113 -21.34 -21.49 0.82
C THR A 113 -22.52 -20.59 1.17
N ILE A 114 -22.44 -19.32 0.79
CA ILE A 114 -23.42 -18.27 1.03
C ILE A 114 -24.01 -17.85 -0.31
N SER A 115 -25.31 -18.03 -0.49
CA SER A 115 -26.06 -17.52 -1.65
C SER A 115 -26.75 -16.22 -1.28
N TYR A 116 -26.59 -15.18 -2.10
CA TYR A 116 -27.07 -13.84 -1.79
C TYR A 116 -27.34 -13.03 -3.06
N SER A 117 -28.12 -11.96 -2.93
CA SER A 117 -28.39 -11.04 -4.04
C SER A 117 -28.78 -9.67 -3.53
N GLY A 118 -28.56 -8.62 -4.32
CA GLY A 118 -28.91 -7.26 -3.93
C GLY A 118 -28.22 -6.22 -4.78
N VAL A 119 -28.52 -4.95 -4.49
CA VAL A 119 -27.77 -3.82 -5.04
C VAL A 119 -26.67 -3.48 -4.04
N PRO A 120 -25.37 -3.56 -4.41
CA PRO A 120 -24.28 -3.17 -3.52
C PRO A 120 -24.54 -1.84 -2.80
N ALA A 121 -24.30 -1.81 -1.49
CA ALA A 121 -24.47 -0.57 -0.73
C ALA A 121 -23.40 0.47 -1.10
N ASP A 122 -22.19 -0.04 -1.28
CA ASP A 122 -20.96 0.65 -1.67
C ASP A 122 -19.94 -0.42 -2.16
N GLY A 123 -18.67 -0.06 -2.36
CA GLY A 123 -17.57 -1.00 -2.63
C GLY A 123 -17.52 -1.53 -4.06
N LEU A 124 -18.66 -1.88 -4.66
CA LEU A 124 -18.77 -2.14 -6.10
C LEU A 124 -19.46 -0.95 -6.77
N ILE A 125 -18.68 -0.14 -7.48
CA ILE A 125 -19.16 1.05 -8.19
C ILE A 125 -19.82 0.61 -9.50
N ILE A 126 -21.16 0.57 -9.49
CA ILE A 126 -21.98 0.30 -10.66
C ILE A 126 -22.45 1.64 -11.23
N SER A 127 -21.89 2.04 -12.37
CA SER A 127 -22.10 3.38 -12.92
C SER A 127 -21.91 3.42 -14.43
N THR A 128 -22.05 4.62 -15.00
CA THR A 128 -21.78 4.89 -16.41
C THR A 128 -20.45 5.63 -16.57
N ASN A 129 -19.64 5.23 -17.54
CA ASN A 129 -18.41 5.92 -17.89
C ASN A 129 -18.69 7.24 -18.65
N ALA A 130 -17.66 8.03 -18.91
CA ALA A 130 -17.73 9.32 -19.59
C ALA A 130 -18.28 9.23 -21.02
N PHE A 131 -18.34 8.02 -21.59
CA PHE A 131 -18.84 7.75 -22.93
C PHE A 131 -20.28 7.19 -22.96
N GLY A 132 -20.92 7.07 -21.79
CA GLY A 132 -22.31 6.58 -21.71
C GLY A 132 -22.44 5.06 -21.53
N HIS A 133 -21.34 4.34 -21.35
CA HIS A 133 -21.35 2.87 -21.21
C HIS A 133 -21.41 2.43 -19.75
N ARG A 134 -22.17 1.37 -19.49
CA ARG A 134 -22.31 0.77 -18.15
C ARG A 134 -21.02 0.06 -17.73
N THR A 135 -20.68 0.14 -16.45
CA THR A 135 -19.43 -0.38 -15.88
C THR A 135 -19.60 -0.85 -14.43
N PHE A 136 -18.71 -1.73 -13.98
CA PHE A 136 -18.64 -2.26 -12.63
C PHE A 136 -17.18 -2.28 -12.16
N PHE A 137 -16.87 -1.55 -11.09
CA PHE A 137 -15.50 -1.50 -10.55
C PHE A 137 -15.48 -1.69 -9.04
N GLY A 138 -14.73 -2.68 -8.57
CA GLY A 138 -14.41 -2.84 -7.16
C GLY A 138 -13.53 -1.69 -6.66
N ASP A 139 -13.90 -1.13 -5.53
CA ASP A 139 -13.27 0.00 -4.86
C ASP A 139 -13.43 -0.21 -3.34
N ASN A 140 -12.66 -1.17 -2.82
CA ASN A 140 -12.88 -1.75 -1.49
C ASN A 140 -12.10 -1.05 -0.37
N TRP A 141 -11.19 -0.13 -0.68
CA TRP A 141 -10.48 0.62 0.36
C TRP A 141 -11.41 1.60 1.09
N PRO A 142 -11.36 1.72 2.43
CA PRO A 142 -10.46 0.99 3.34
C PRO A 142 -11.00 -0.40 3.73
N ASN A 143 -12.31 -0.51 3.91
CA ASN A 143 -13.01 -1.72 4.34
C ASN A 143 -14.44 -1.68 3.78
N ARG A 144 -14.56 -1.69 2.45
CA ARG A 144 -15.85 -1.58 1.75
C ARG A 144 -16.23 -2.88 1.04
N ALA A 145 -15.41 -3.93 1.11
CA ALA A 145 -15.69 -5.22 0.49
C ALA A 145 -16.99 -5.83 1.03
N HIS A 146 -17.25 -5.71 2.33
CA HIS A 146 -18.45 -6.22 2.98
C HIS A 146 -19.78 -5.60 2.47
N ASN A 147 -19.72 -4.55 1.64
CA ASN A 147 -20.92 -3.98 1.02
C ASN A 147 -21.48 -4.84 -0.12
N TRP A 148 -20.71 -5.81 -0.63
CA TRP A 148 -21.09 -6.67 -1.74
C TRP A 148 -20.48 -8.08 -1.70
N LEU A 149 -19.52 -8.35 -0.82
CA LEU A 149 -18.90 -9.68 -0.61
C LEU A 149 -19.06 -10.09 0.86
N PRO A 150 -19.55 -11.29 1.20
CA PRO A 150 -19.48 -11.80 2.56
C PRO A 150 -18.03 -12.16 2.90
N CYS A 151 -17.41 -11.43 3.83
CA CYS A 151 -15.98 -11.60 4.13
C CYS A 151 -15.64 -11.28 5.59
N VAL A 152 -14.39 -11.48 5.99
CA VAL A 152 -13.82 -10.84 7.19
C VAL A 152 -13.11 -9.57 6.68
N ASP A 153 -13.75 -8.40 6.81
CA ASP A 153 -13.28 -7.16 6.19
C ASP A 153 -12.26 -6.43 7.08
N ASN A 154 -11.15 -7.14 7.33
CA ASN A 154 -10.05 -6.69 8.17
C ASN A 154 -8.72 -6.83 7.43
N ILE A 155 -7.93 -5.76 7.37
CA ILE A 155 -6.64 -5.73 6.67
C ILE A 155 -5.63 -6.81 7.12
N ALA A 156 -5.78 -7.33 8.35
CA ALA A 156 -4.92 -8.37 8.90
C ALA A 156 -5.34 -9.80 8.51
N ASP A 157 -6.58 -10.01 8.01
CA ASP A 157 -7.04 -11.31 7.55
C ASP A 157 -6.81 -11.41 6.03
N LYS A 158 -5.77 -12.13 5.65
CA LYS A 158 -5.37 -12.30 4.23
C LYS A 158 -5.71 -13.70 3.75
N ALA A 159 -6.32 -13.80 2.57
CA ALA A 159 -6.62 -15.07 1.93
C ALA A 159 -6.42 -14.97 0.41
N PRO A 160 -6.04 -16.06 -0.27
CA PRO A 160 -6.15 -16.17 -1.72
C PRO A 160 -7.62 -16.04 -2.16
N VAL A 161 -7.84 -15.66 -3.41
CA VAL A 161 -9.19 -15.40 -3.93
C VAL A 161 -9.35 -15.88 -5.38
N ASP A 162 -10.50 -16.47 -5.63
CA ASP A 162 -10.99 -16.79 -6.96
C ASP A 162 -12.23 -15.93 -7.25
N PHE A 163 -12.23 -15.26 -8.41
CA PHE A 163 -13.41 -14.59 -8.93
C PHE A 163 -13.93 -15.33 -10.16
N ILE A 164 -15.16 -15.82 -10.08
CA ILE A 164 -15.88 -16.43 -11.19
C ILE A 164 -16.99 -15.47 -11.60
N VAL A 165 -16.78 -14.73 -12.67
CA VAL A 165 -17.68 -13.64 -13.08
C VAL A 165 -18.47 -14.06 -14.30
N THR A 166 -19.80 -14.03 -14.19
CA THR A 166 -20.73 -14.14 -15.32
C THR A 166 -21.30 -12.76 -15.66
N ALA A 167 -21.07 -12.29 -16.88
CA ALA A 167 -21.55 -10.99 -17.34
C ALA A 167 -22.05 -11.06 -18.80
N PRO A 168 -22.79 -10.07 -19.30
CA PRO A 168 -23.05 -9.92 -20.73
C PRO A 168 -21.77 -10.02 -21.58
N ASP A 169 -21.84 -10.74 -22.69
CA ASP A 169 -20.68 -11.19 -23.47
C ASP A 169 -19.86 -10.06 -24.13
N HIS A 170 -20.46 -8.88 -24.29
CA HIS A 170 -19.80 -7.67 -24.79
C HIS A 170 -18.78 -7.09 -23.80
N TYR A 171 -18.89 -7.36 -22.50
CA TYR A 171 -17.93 -6.90 -21.51
C TYR A 171 -16.62 -7.70 -21.54
N GLN A 172 -15.52 -7.05 -21.18
CA GLN A 172 -14.29 -7.70 -20.73
C GLN A 172 -14.25 -7.61 -19.20
N VAL A 173 -13.75 -8.68 -18.59
CA VAL A 173 -13.55 -8.77 -17.15
C VAL A 173 -12.05 -8.70 -16.88
N VAL A 174 -11.66 -8.05 -15.79
CA VAL A 174 -10.34 -8.13 -15.18
C VAL A 174 -10.52 -8.28 -13.68
N SER A 175 -9.70 -9.11 -13.05
CA SER A 175 -9.68 -9.29 -11.59
C SER A 175 -8.25 -9.48 -11.09
N ASN A 176 -8.09 -9.75 -9.79
CA ASN A 176 -6.82 -10.18 -9.22
C ASN A 176 -6.39 -11.53 -9.84
N GLY A 177 -5.08 -11.78 -9.90
CA GLY A 177 -4.53 -13.06 -10.39
C GLY A 177 -4.75 -13.30 -11.88
N LEU A 178 -4.43 -14.50 -12.39
CA LEU A 178 -4.57 -14.80 -13.83
C LEU A 178 -5.98 -15.30 -14.19
N GLN A 179 -6.41 -14.98 -15.40
CA GLN A 179 -7.58 -15.62 -16.01
C GLN A 179 -7.23 -17.05 -16.43
N THR A 180 -7.89 -18.02 -15.82
CA THR A 180 -7.67 -19.46 -16.06
C THR A 180 -8.72 -20.07 -16.98
N GLU A 181 -9.92 -19.48 -17.02
CA GLU A 181 -11.02 -19.92 -17.87
C GLU A 181 -11.75 -18.74 -18.51
N GLU A 182 -12.20 -18.94 -19.75
CA GLU A 182 -13.23 -18.15 -20.42
C GLU A 182 -14.21 -19.09 -21.11
N LYS A 183 -15.51 -18.86 -20.92
CA LYS A 183 -16.54 -19.69 -21.50
C LYS A 183 -17.76 -18.86 -21.91
N GLN A 184 -18.15 -18.97 -23.18
CA GLN A 184 -19.42 -18.44 -23.66
C GLN A 184 -20.57 -19.30 -23.12
N LEU A 185 -21.63 -18.64 -22.69
CA LEU A 185 -22.84 -19.25 -22.15
C LEU A 185 -24.06 -18.83 -22.99
N ASP A 186 -25.16 -19.57 -22.82
CA ASP A 186 -26.43 -19.21 -23.45
C ASP A 186 -26.92 -17.82 -23.01
N GLY A 187 -27.69 -17.16 -23.87
CA GLY A 187 -28.28 -15.86 -23.55
C GLY A 187 -27.33 -14.67 -23.64
N LYS A 188 -26.27 -14.76 -24.46
CA LYS A 188 -25.23 -13.70 -24.62
C LYS A 188 -24.52 -13.37 -23.31
N LEU A 189 -24.21 -14.41 -22.55
CA LEU A 189 -23.44 -14.31 -21.31
C LEU A 189 -22.07 -14.95 -21.50
N LYS A 190 -21.10 -14.46 -20.76
CA LYS A 190 -19.75 -14.99 -20.71
C LYS A 190 -19.33 -15.17 -19.26
N LEU A 191 -18.74 -16.33 -18.98
CA LEU A 191 -18.10 -16.65 -17.72
C LEU A 191 -16.59 -16.50 -17.86
N THR A 192 -15.96 -15.87 -16.86
CA THR A 192 -14.51 -15.82 -16.70
C THR A 192 -14.14 -16.31 -15.30
N HIS A 193 -13.05 -17.05 -15.17
CA HIS A 193 -12.50 -17.48 -13.88
C HIS A 193 -11.11 -16.89 -13.71
N TRP A 194 -10.91 -16.18 -12.60
CA TRP A 194 -9.66 -15.55 -12.21
C TRP A 194 -9.18 -16.16 -10.90
N VAL A 195 -7.89 -16.49 -10.83
CA VAL A 195 -7.27 -17.17 -9.69
C VAL A 195 -6.09 -16.34 -9.19
N GLU A 196 -6.18 -15.85 -7.96
CA GLU A 196 -5.08 -15.21 -7.23
C GLU A 196 -4.65 -16.12 -6.06
N THR A 197 -3.43 -16.64 -6.16
CA THR A 197 -2.89 -17.58 -5.17
C THR A 197 -2.16 -16.88 -4.02
N VAL A 198 -1.77 -15.62 -4.21
CA VAL A 198 -1.18 -14.79 -3.16
C VAL A 198 -2.28 -14.36 -2.20
N ALA A 199 -2.05 -14.53 -0.90
CA ALA A 199 -3.01 -14.08 0.11
C ALA A 199 -3.14 -12.54 0.09
N LEU A 200 -4.36 -12.04 -0.10
CA LEU A 200 -4.68 -10.61 -0.16
C LEU A 200 -5.57 -10.22 1.03
N PRO A 201 -5.47 -8.98 1.53
CA PRO A 201 -6.56 -8.41 2.33
C PRO A 201 -7.75 -8.06 1.42
N THR A 202 -8.96 -8.10 1.96
CA THR A 202 -10.22 -7.81 1.24
C THR A 202 -10.25 -6.43 0.57
N LYS A 203 -9.53 -5.45 1.14
CA LYS A 203 -9.45 -4.07 0.62
C LYS A 203 -8.96 -3.97 -0.84
N VAL A 204 -8.25 -4.99 -1.34
CA VAL A 204 -7.69 -5.03 -2.70
C VAL A 204 -8.20 -6.20 -3.54
N MET A 205 -9.23 -6.92 -3.06
CA MET A 205 -9.91 -7.97 -3.84
C MET A 205 -10.99 -7.33 -4.72
N VAL A 206 -10.83 -7.33 -6.04
CA VAL A 206 -11.68 -6.56 -6.95
C VAL A 206 -12.00 -7.27 -8.26
N ILE A 207 -13.08 -6.82 -8.89
CA ILE A 207 -13.38 -7.04 -10.30
C ILE A 207 -13.48 -5.68 -11.01
N GLY A 208 -13.08 -5.64 -12.28
CA GLY A 208 -13.32 -4.54 -13.20
C GLY A 208 -14.02 -5.11 -14.42
N VAL A 209 -15.21 -4.60 -14.73
CA VAL A 209 -16.05 -5.09 -15.83
C VAL A 209 -16.57 -3.91 -16.61
N ALA A 210 -16.16 -3.82 -17.88
CA ALA A 210 -16.58 -2.80 -18.83
C ALA A 210 -16.29 -3.28 -20.25
N GLU A 211 -16.83 -2.59 -21.25
CA GLU A 211 -16.31 -2.72 -22.60
C GLU A 211 -14.90 -2.12 -22.61
N PHE A 212 -13.89 -2.95 -22.84
CA PHE A 212 -12.49 -2.55 -22.84
C PHE A 212 -11.83 -2.87 -24.19
N ALA A 213 -11.03 -1.92 -24.66
CA ALA A 213 -9.88 -2.26 -25.48
C ALA A 213 -8.75 -2.77 -24.57
N VAL A 214 -8.20 -3.93 -24.91
CA VAL A 214 -7.13 -4.58 -24.13
C VAL A 214 -5.85 -4.62 -24.94
N ASP A 215 -4.73 -4.26 -24.33
CA ASP A 215 -3.39 -4.43 -24.86
C ASP A 215 -2.50 -5.22 -23.90
N ARG A 216 -1.46 -5.83 -24.45
CA ARG A 216 -0.36 -6.45 -23.69
C ARG A 216 0.93 -5.79 -24.16
N PRO A 217 1.33 -4.65 -23.57
CA PRO A 217 2.53 -3.93 -23.98
C PRO A 217 3.82 -4.78 -23.89
N GLY A 218 3.83 -5.85 -23.09
CA GLY A 218 4.91 -6.84 -23.07
C GLY A 218 5.02 -7.57 -21.73
N ASP A 219 6.08 -8.35 -21.59
CA ASP A 219 6.38 -9.10 -20.37
C ASP A 219 7.62 -8.51 -19.71
N VAL A 220 7.58 -8.35 -18.39
CA VAL A 220 8.71 -7.86 -17.58
C VAL A 220 9.12 -8.97 -16.63
N ASN A 221 10.33 -9.51 -16.78
CA ASN A 221 10.82 -10.64 -15.97
C ASN A 221 9.85 -11.83 -15.93
N GLY A 222 9.17 -12.12 -17.04
CA GLY A 222 8.17 -13.20 -17.14
C GLY A 222 6.78 -12.83 -16.63
N ILE A 223 6.58 -11.61 -16.12
CA ILE A 223 5.28 -11.11 -15.66
C ILE A 223 4.58 -10.41 -16.83
N PRO A 224 3.43 -10.90 -17.30
CA PRO A 224 2.66 -10.23 -18.33
C PRO A 224 2.10 -8.91 -17.79
N VAL A 225 2.33 -7.83 -18.55
CA VAL A 225 1.78 -6.51 -18.28
C VAL A 225 0.63 -6.25 -19.24
N PHE A 226 -0.55 -5.93 -18.69
CA PHE A 226 -1.76 -5.64 -19.46
C PHE A 226 -2.22 -4.19 -19.26
N THR A 227 -2.92 -3.69 -20.27
CA THR A 227 -3.60 -2.40 -20.26
C THR A 227 -5.06 -2.61 -20.65
N TYR A 228 -5.98 -2.16 -19.82
CA TYR A 228 -7.41 -2.17 -20.06
C TYR A 228 -7.91 -0.74 -20.07
N VAL A 229 -8.44 -0.27 -21.20
CA VAL A 229 -8.96 1.09 -21.34
C VAL A 229 -10.26 1.09 -22.12
N PHE A 230 -11.09 2.12 -21.93
CA PHE A 230 -12.31 2.24 -22.72
C PHE A 230 -11.97 2.37 -24.21
N PRO A 231 -12.76 1.79 -25.13
CA PRO A 231 -12.48 1.78 -26.56
C PRO A 231 -12.17 3.17 -27.14
N GLU A 232 -12.87 4.20 -26.68
CA GLU A 232 -12.71 5.60 -27.09
C GLU A 232 -11.37 6.21 -26.62
N SER A 233 -10.78 5.63 -25.58
CA SER A 233 -9.49 6.06 -25.02
C SER A 233 -8.32 5.18 -25.48
N LYS A 234 -8.55 4.20 -26.36
CA LYS A 234 -7.59 3.17 -26.76
C LYS A 234 -6.20 3.70 -27.11
N GLU A 235 -6.11 4.63 -28.06
CA GLU A 235 -4.80 5.13 -28.54
C GLU A 235 -4.03 5.85 -27.44
N ALA A 236 -4.68 6.75 -26.70
CA ALA A 236 -4.06 7.48 -25.61
C ALA A 236 -3.64 6.54 -24.47
N GLY A 237 -4.55 5.65 -24.07
CA GLY A 237 -4.37 4.72 -22.95
C GLY A 237 -3.28 3.68 -23.18
N PHE A 238 -3.24 3.05 -24.36
CA PHE A 238 -2.19 2.08 -24.69
C PHE A 238 -0.80 2.74 -24.68
N LYS A 239 -0.71 3.99 -25.14
CA LYS A 239 0.53 4.75 -25.10
C LYS A 239 0.93 5.16 -23.68
N SER A 240 0.02 5.76 -22.92
CA SER A 240 0.34 6.31 -21.60
C SER A 240 0.62 5.22 -20.57
N TYR A 241 -0.12 4.11 -20.59
CA TYR A 241 0.05 3.04 -19.60
C TYR A 241 1.23 2.11 -19.91
N ALA A 242 1.78 2.15 -21.11
CA ALA A 242 2.95 1.34 -21.47
C ALA A 242 4.19 1.63 -20.60
N VAL A 243 4.24 2.79 -19.92
CA VAL A 243 5.30 3.17 -18.98
C VAL A 243 5.40 2.22 -17.78
N ALA A 244 4.36 1.43 -17.48
CA ALA A 244 4.43 0.36 -16.48
C ALA A 244 5.64 -0.58 -16.72
N LYS A 245 6.05 -0.78 -17.98
CA LYS A 245 7.21 -1.60 -18.34
C LYS A 245 8.56 -0.99 -17.94
N ASP A 246 8.63 0.31 -17.71
CA ASP A 246 9.83 0.99 -17.22
C ASP A 246 9.86 1.00 -15.69
N ILE A 247 8.69 1.12 -15.07
CA ILE A 247 8.50 1.21 -13.62
C ILE A 247 8.69 -0.16 -12.95
N LEU A 248 8.00 -1.18 -13.45
CA LEU A 248 8.01 -2.52 -12.85
C LEU A 248 9.42 -3.12 -12.66
N PRO A 249 10.33 -3.10 -13.66
CA PRO A 249 11.68 -3.66 -13.48
C PRO A 249 12.52 -2.87 -12.48
N TYR A 250 12.27 -1.56 -12.30
CA TYR A 250 12.96 -0.77 -11.29
C TYR A 250 12.66 -1.28 -9.87
N PHE A 251 11.38 -1.54 -9.55
CA PHE A 251 11.02 -2.07 -8.24
C PHE A 251 11.44 -3.51 -8.05
N ILE A 252 11.34 -4.37 -9.08
CA ILE A 252 11.85 -5.75 -9.01
C ILE A 252 13.35 -5.76 -8.66
N LYS A 253 14.14 -4.91 -9.34
CA LYS A 253 15.59 -4.81 -9.11
C LYS A 253 15.93 -4.32 -7.71
N ASN A 254 15.21 -3.33 -7.21
CA ASN A 254 15.60 -2.64 -5.98
C ASN A 254 15.00 -3.26 -4.72
N VAL A 255 13.75 -3.75 -4.77
CA VAL A 255 12.99 -4.25 -3.60
C VAL A 255 13.00 -5.77 -3.52
N GLY A 256 12.70 -6.48 -4.61
CA GLY A 256 12.61 -7.93 -4.62
C GLY A 256 11.61 -8.45 -5.66
N PRO A 257 11.45 -9.78 -5.76
CA PRO A 257 10.53 -10.40 -6.71
C PRO A 257 9.12 -9.84 -6.59
N TYR A 258 8.42 -9.72 -7.72
CA TYR A 258 7.00 -9.38 -7.74
C TYR A 258 6.18 -10.59 -7.26
N SER A 259 5.18 -10.37 -6.39
CA SER A 259 4.42 -11.49 -5.78
C SER A 259 3.43 -12.13 -6.75
N TYR A 260 2.87 -11.37 -7.68
CA TYR A 260 1.68 -11.75 -8.44
C TYR A 260 2.03 -12.26 -9.84
N GLU A 261 1.08 -12.97 -10.45
CA GLU A 261 1.30 -13.60 -11.76
C GLU A 261 1.08 -12.65 -12.95
N LYS A 262 0.46 -11.48 -12.74
CA LYS A 262 0.32 -10.42 -13.76
C LYS A 262 0.32 -9.04 -13.14
N LEU A 263 0.51 -8.01 -13.98
CA LEU A 263 0.18 -6.63 -13.65
C LEU A 263 -0.78 -6.08 -14.71
N ALA A 264 -2.04 -5.83 -14.34
CA ALA A 264 -2.99 -5.11 -15.19
C ALA A 264 -3.14 -3.65 -14.74
N ASN A 265 -3.11 -2.73 -15.71
CA ASN A 265 -3.31 -1.30 -15.52
C ASN A 265 -4.65 -0.92 -16.18
N VAL A 266 -5.61 -0.45 -15.40
CA VAL A 266 -7.02 -0.39 -15.81
C VAL A 266 -7.56 1.03 -15.67
N GLN A 267 -8.05 1.62 -16.77
CA GLN A 267 -8.86 2.84 -16.71
C GLN A 267 -10.21 2.49 -16.07
N SER A 268 -10.65 3.25 -15.07
CA SER A 268 -11.76 2.84 -14.22
C SER A 268 -12.60 4.01 -13.72
N LYS A 269 -13.61 3.67 -12.90
CA LYS A 269 -14.47 4.61 -12.17
C LYS A 269 -14.14 4.68 -10.68
N THR A 270 -12.89 4.37 -10.29
CA THR A 270 -12.48 4.56 -8.90
C THR A 270 -12.77 5.98 -8.43
N ILE A 271 -13.16 6.13 -7.17
CA ILE A 271 -13.44 7.44 -6.56
C ILE A 271 -12.15 8.16 -6.12
N PHE A 272 -11.00 7.51 -6.27
CA PHE A 272 -9.67 8.02 -5.94
C PHE A 272 -8.89 8.43 -7.20
N GLY A 273 -7.64 8.86 -7.04
CA GLY A 273 -6.73 9.07 -8.18
C GLY A 273 -6.29 7.72 -8.78
N GLY A 274 -5.65 6.89 -7.97
CA GLY A 274 -5.41 5.48 -8.26
C GLY A 274 -5.90 4.62 -7.09
N MET A 275 -6.10 3.34 -7.37
CA MET A 275 -6.40 2.33 -6.37
C MET A 275 -5.50 1.13 -6.64
N GLU A 276 -4.68 0.80 -5.67
CA GLU A 276 -3.52 -0.07 -5.80
C GLU A 276 -3.82 -1.55 -6.01
N ASN A 277 -5.09 -1.93 -6.16
CA ASN A 277 -5.60 -3.29 -6.22
C ASN A 277 -4.58 -4.31 -6.76
N ALA A 278 -4.17 -5.25 -5.90
CA ALA A 278 -3.12 -6.22 -6.19
C ALA A 278 -3.29 -6.90 -7.56
N SER A 279 -2.26 -6.82 -8.42
CA SER A 279 -2.23 -7.33 -9.81
C SER A 279 -3.22 -6.70 -10.81
N ALA A 280 -4.06 -5.77 -10.40
CA ALA A 280 -5.12 -5.16 -11.21
C ALA A 280 -5.39 -3.70 -10.80
N ILE A 281 -4.40 -2.83 -10.99
CA ILE A 281 -4.44 -1.43 -10.55
C ILE A 281 -5.49 -0.65 -11.32
N PHE A 282 -6.35 0.07 -10.60
CA PHE A 282 -7.43 0.88 -11.16
C PHE A 282 -7.07 2.36 -11.08
N TYR A 283 -7.14 3.06 -12.21
CA TYR A 283 -6.88 4.49 -12.30
C TYR A 283 -8.16 5.25 -12.60
N PHE A 284 -8.28 6.50 -12.12
CA PHE A 284 -9.43 7.35 -12.40
C PHE A 284 -9.65 7.53 -13.90
N GLU A 285 -10.87 7.86 -14.29
CA GLU A 285 -11.31 7.82 -15.69
C GLU A 285 -10.44 8.65 -16.66
N GLU A 286 -9.99 9.83 -16.27
CA GLU A 286 -9.22 10.73 -17.16
C GLU A 286 -7.70 10.55 -17.08
N SER A 287 -7.24 9.57 -16.31
CA SER A 287 -5.81 9.23 -16.12
C SER A 287 -5.06 8.97 -17.44
N VAL A 288 -5.73 8.40 -18.44
CA VAL A 288 -5.14 8.09 -19.76
C VAL A 288 -4.57 9.32 -20.48
N LYS A 289 -5.01 10.53 -20.12
CA LYS A 289 -4.54 11.83 -20.66
C LYS A 289 -3.79 12.67 -19.62
N SER A 290 -3.64 12.21 -18.38
CA SER A 290 -2.98 12.97 -17.32
C SER A 290 -1.48 13.09 -17.61
N PRO A 291 -0.90 14.31 -17.52
CA PRO A 291 0.55 14.47 -17.63
C PRO A 291 1.30 13.86 -16.42
N GLU A 292 0.63 13.66 -15.30
CA GLU A 292 1.15 13.02 -14.09
C GLU A 292 1.01 11.48 -14.10
N ILE A 293 0.55 10.88 -15.19
CA ILE A 293 0.27 9.44 -15.25
C ILE A 293 1.47 8.57 -14.89
N GLU A 294 2.69 8.94 -15.32
CA GLU A 294 3.88 8.17 -14.96
C GLU A 294 4.13 8.17 -13.44
N GLU A 295 3.95 9.31 -12.79
CA GLU A 295 4.11 9.44 -11.34
C GLU A 295 3.04 8.63 -10.61
N LEU A 296 1.79 8.76 -11.04
CA LEU A 296 0.69 7.99 -10.47
C LEU A 296 0.92 6.49 -10.64
N MET A 297 1.31 6.03 -11.82
CA MET A 297 1.62 4.62 -12.05
C MET A 297 2.81 4.15 -11.21
N ALA A 298 3.84 4.97 -11.02
CA ALA A 298 4.96 4.63 -10.15
C ALA A 298 4.52 4.46 -8.69
N HIS A 299 3.59 5.30 -8.22
CA HIS A 299 3.00 5.19 -6.89
C HIS A 299 2.18 3.91 -6.73
N GLU A 300 1.25 3.66 -7.65
CA GLU A 300 0.38 2.48 -7.57
C GLU A 300 1.14 1.17 -7.78
N ILE A 301 2.16 1.14 -8.64
CA ILE A 301 2.99 -0.05 -8.84
C ILE A 301 3.88 -0.30 -7.61
N ALA A 302 4.33 0.74 -6.89
CA ALA A 302 5.08 0.56 -5.65
C ALA A 302 4.23 -0.15 -4.57
N HIS A 303 2.91 0.08 -4.56
CA HIS A 303 2.00 -0.56 -3.61
C HIS A 303 1.93 -2.09 -3.72
N GLN A 304 2.25 -2.63 -4.90
CA GLN A 304 2.34 -4.07 -5.12
C GLN A 304 3.36 -4.75 -4.20
N TRP A 305 4.37 -4.00 -3.73
CA TRP A 305 5.29 -4.43 -2.67
C TRP A 305 4.84 -3.97 -1.28
N PHE A 306 4.36 -2.74 -1.15
CA PHE A 306 4.07 -2.08 0.13
C PHE A 306 2.60 -1.64 0.23
N GLY A 307 1.82 -2.31 1.06
CA GLY A 307 0.37 -2.12 1.13
C GLY A 307 -0.40 -3.37 0.70
N ASP A 308 0.14 -4.09 -0.29
CA ASP A 308 -0.46 -5.35 -0.77
C ASP A 308 0.40 -6.56 -0.42
N GLY A 309 1.62 -6.62 -0.95
CA GLY A 309 2.57 -7.70 -0.71
C GLY A 309 2.95 -7.79 0.76
N ALA A 310 3.55 -6.73 1.30
CA ALA A 310 3.72 -6.51 2.73
C ALA A 310 2.73 -5.43 3.19
N SER A 311 1.60 -5.87 3.74
CA SER A 311 0.50 -4.98 4.16
C SER A 311 0.60 -4.61 5.63
N GLU A 312 -0.20 -3.65 6.07
CA GLU A 312 -0.20 -3.22 7.46
C GLU A 312 -0.99 -4.17 8.37
N LYS A 313 -0.58 -4.26 9.64
CA LYS A 313 -1.37 -4.97 10.66
C LYS A 313 -2.64 -4.23 11.06
N SER A 314 -2.70 -2.91 10.82
CA SER A 314 -3.88 -2.08 11.06
C SER A 314 -3.70 -0.72 10.37
N PHE A 315 -4.80 -0.01 10.12
CA PHE A 315 -4.77 1.31 9.50
C PHE A 315 -3.99 2.36 10.31
N GLY A 316 -3.79 2.18 11.62
CA GLY A 316 -2.91 3.06 12.39
C GLY A 316 -1.45 3.05 11.92
N HIS A 317 -1.08 2.11 11.06
CA HIS A 317 0.23 2.00 10.41
C HIS A 317 0.21 2.33 8.91
N LEU A 318 -0.87 2.95 8.38
CA LEU A 318 -1.09 3.21 6.94
C LEU A 318 0.07 3.86 6.19
N TRP A 319 0.93 4.61 6.88
CA TRP A 319 2.15 5.18 6.29
C TRP A 319 3.11 4.12 5.73
N LEU A 320 3.02 2.86 6.18
CA LEU A 320 3.80 1.76 5.64
C LEU A 320 3.39 1.38 4.20
N SER A 321 2.16 1.67 3.80
CA SER A 321 1.72 1.66 2.40
C SER A 321 2.02 3.02 1.76
N GLU A 322 1.35 4.08 2.20
CA GLU A 322 1.35 5.38 1.48
C GLU A 322 2.71 6.08 1.48
N GLY A 323 3.42 6.03 2.61
CA GLY A 323 4.74 6.65 2.75
C GLY A 323 5.80 5.91 1.96
N PHE A 324 5.68 4.57 1.87
CA PHE A 324 6.54 3.78 0.99
C PHE A 324 6.25 4.08 -0.47
N ALA A 325 5.00 4.02 -0.92
CA ALA A 325 4.66 4.32 -2.31
C ALA A 325 5.09 5.74 -2.72
N THR A 326 4.88 6.73 -1.84
CA THR A 326 5.32 8.11 -2.06
C THR A 326 6.85 8.18 -2.23
N TYR A 327 7.62 7.55 -1.34
CA TYR A 327 9.08 7.62 -1.42
C TYR A 327 9.67 6.76 -2.55
N MET A 328 9.11 5.59 -2.81
CA MET A 328 9.51 4.72 -3.90
C MET A 328 9.29 5.38 -5.25
N THR A 329 8.19 6.14 -5.41
CA THR A 329 7.96 7.04 -6.54
C THR A 329 9.05 8.10 -6.67
N ASN A 330 9.39 8.77 -5.56
CA ASN A 330 10.46 9.76 -5.54
C ASN A 330 11.81 9.14 -5.99
N LEU A 331 12.12 7.91 -5.55
CA LEU A 331 13.34 7.20 -5.93
C LEU A 331 13.33 6.71 -7.39
N TYR A 332 12.18 6.27 -7.91
CA TYR A 332 12.05 5.93 -9.33
C TYR A 332 12.32 7.15 -10.22
N LEU A 333 11.71 8.29 -9.88
CA LEU A 333 11.91 9.54 -10.61
C LEU A 333 13.34 10.09 -10.43
N GLU A 334 13.96 9.92 -9.26
CA GLU A 334 15.39 10.19 -9.06
C GLU A 334 16.25 9.37 -10.03
N ASN A 335 15.97 8.06 -10.13
CA ASN A 335 16.71 7.16 -11.01
C ASN A 335 16.54 7.51 -12.49
N LYS A 336 15.34 7.95 -12.90
CA LYS A 336 15.04 8.27 -14.31
C LYS A 336 15.47 9.67 -14.71
N TYR A 337 15.28 10.66 -13.86
CA TYR A 337 15.42 12.09 -14.18
C TYR A 337 16.54 12.80 -13.39
N GLY A 338 17.19 12.12 -12.45
CA GLY A 338 18.35 12.61 -11.73
C GLY A 338 18.05 13.18 -10.32
N PRO A 339 19.10 13.48 -9.54
CA PRO A 339 19.00 13.86 -8.13
C PRO A 339 18.30 15.20 -7.88
N ASP A 340 18.33 16.13 -8.84
CA ASP A 340 17.63 17.41 -8.69
C ASP A 340 16.11 17.23 -8.71
N THR A 341 15.59 16.24 -9.43
CA THR A 341 14.16 15.85 -9.38
C THR A 341 13.77 15.43 -7.97
N LEU A 342 14.61 14.65 -7.27
CA LEU A 342 14.34 14.27 -5.88
C LEU A 342 14.28 15.50 -4.96
N LYS A 343 15.22 16.44 -5.10
CA LYS A 343 15.24 17.67 -4.28
C LYS A 343 13.97 18.49 -4.48
N VAL A 344 13.55 18.72 -5.73
CA VAL A 344 12.32 19.48 -6.03
C VAL A 344 11.10 18.83 -5.38
N ARG A 345 10.99 17.49 -5.48
CA ARG A 345 9.89 16.74 -4.88
C ARG A 345 9.91 16.80 -3.35
N LEU A 346 11.05 16.57 -2.72
CA LEU A 346 11.18 16.69 -1.25
C LEU A 346 10.85 18.10 -0.74
N MET A 347 11.25 19.16 -1.48
CA MET A 347 10.87 20.53 -1.14
C MET A 347 9.35 20.74 -1.21
N ALA A 348 8.68 20.18 -2.21
CA ALA A 348 7.22 20.23 -2.33
C ALA A 348 6.55 19.43 -1.19
N ASP A 349 7.01 18.20 -0.95
CA ASP A 349 6.53 17.34 0.13
C ASP A 349 6.67 18.00 1.51
N ARG A 350 7.80 18.67 1.76
CA ARG A 350 8.02 19.46 3.00
C ARG A 350 6.94 20.52 3.15
N LYS A 351 6.65 21.30 2.11
CA LYS A 351 5.61 22.34 2.17
C LYS A 351 4.24 21.75 2.47
N THR A 352 3.91 20.60 1.89
CA THR A 352 2.64 19.89 2.12
C THR A 352 2.51 19.42 3.56
N VAL A 353 3.56 18.81 4.14
CA VAL A 353 3.58 18.41 5.56
C VAL A 353 3.39 19.62 6.47
N LEU A 354 4.16 20.69 6.27
CA LEU A 354 4.10 21.90 7.10
C LEU A 354 2.74 22.60 7.02
N LYS A 355 2.08 22.55 5.86
CA LYS A 355 0.71 23.08 5.69
C LYS A 355 -0.31 22.24 6.47
N PHE A 356 -0.20 20.92 6.38
CA PHE A 356 -1.12 20.00 7.07
C PHE A 356 -0.99 20.08 8.60
N GLU A 357 0.22 20.17 9.13
CA GLU A 357 0.41 20.24 10.59
C GLU A 357 -0.20 21.50 11.23
N LYS A 358 -0.42 22.57 10.44
CA LYS A 358 -1.17 23.75 10.90
C LYS A 358 -2.66 23.48 11.06
N SER A 359 -3.25 22.56 10.29
CA SER A 359 -4.67 22.21 10.38
C SER A 359 -4.93 21.02 11.30
N ARG A 360 -3.99 20.07 11.36
CA ARG A 360 -4.08 18.88 12.23
C ARG A 360 -2.71 18.47 12.74
N LEU A 361 -2.49 18.66 14.03
CA LEU A 361 -1.26 18.24 14.70
C LEU A 361 -1.44 16.83 15.30
N SER A 362 -1.11 15.80 14.52
CA SER A 362 -1.18 14.39 14.95
C SER A 362 0.12 13.64 14.61
N PRO A 363 0.41 12.50 15.27
CA PRO A 363 1.51 11.63 14.85
C PRO A 363 1.22 10.97 13.49
N VAL A 364 2.25 10.39 12.88
CA VAL A 364 2.11 9.58 11.65
C VAL A 364 1.50 8.22 11.96
N VAL A 365 1.98 7.57 13.02
CA VAL A 365 1.36 6.36 13.56
C VAL A 365 0.18 6.77 14.43
N ASP A 366 -0.98 6.97 13.81
CA ASP A 366 -2.21 7.42 14.46
C ASP A 366 -3.12 6.23 14.79
N THR A 367 -2.81 5.56 15.91
CA THR A 367 -3.62 4.44 16.41
C THR A 367 -4.92 4.88 17.10
N ALA A 368 -5.17 6.18 17.23
CA ALA A 368 -6.40 6.70 17.83
C ALA A 368 -7.59 6.57 16.87
N VAL A 369 -7.34 6.53 15.56
CA VAL A 369 -8.36 6.29 14.54
C VAL A 369 -8.79 4.82 14.56
N LYS A 370 -10.07 4.58 14.86
CA LYS A 370 -10.63 3.21 14.96
C LYS A 370 -11.61 2.84 13.86
N THR A 371 -12.27 3.82 13.23
CA THR A 371 -13.37 3.56 12.27
C THR A 371 -13.36 4.53 11.08
N GLN A 372 -12.99 5.79 11.27
CA GLN A 372 -12.96 6.80 10.21
C GLN A 372 -11.65 6.76 9.41
N TYR A 373 -11.32 5.62 8.79
CA TYR A 373 -9.99 5.40 8.20
C TYR A 373 -9.63 6.37 7.06
N MET A 374 -10.62 6.91 6.33
CA MET A 374 -10.39 7.96 5.31
C MET A 374 -9.58 9.14 5.84
N GLN A 375 -9.71 9.48 7.13
CA GLN A 375 -8.97 10.60 7.72
C GLN A 375 -7.46 10.33 7.86
N LEU A 376 -7.02 9.09 7.66
CA LEU A 376 -5.61 8.70 7.66
C LEU A 376 -4.97 8.93 6.28
N LEU A 377 -5.75 9.15 5.22
CA LEU A 377 -5.25 9.59 3.91
C LEU A 377 -4.91 11.08 3.96
N ASN A 378 -3.73 11.39 4.48
CA ASN A 378 -3.30 12.77 4.70
C ASN A 378 -1.77 12.90 4.63
N ALA A 379 -1.27 14.14 4.73
CA ALA A 379 0.14 14.42 4.52
C ALA A 379 1.10 13.74 5.52
N ASN A 380 0.62 13.28 6.67
CA ASN A 380 1.44 12.46 7.56
C ASN A 380 1.71 11.06 6.96
N SER A 381 0.67 10.40 6.44
CA SER A 381 0.79 9.05 5.89
C SER A 381 1.61 9.03 4.59
N TYR A 382 1.41 10.03 3.73
CA TYR A 382 2.09 10.17 2.43
C TYR A 382 3.45 10.87 2.56
N GLN A 383 3.45 12.21 2.55
CA GLN A 383 4.67 13.02 2.40
C GLN A 383 5.58 12.92 3.62
N LYS A 384 5.05 12.95 4.85
CA LYS A 384 5.88 12.80 6.06
C LYS A 384 6.43 11.39 6.16
N GLY A 385 5.62 10.37 5.88
CA GLY A 385 6.06 8.97 5.78
C GLY A 385 7.23 8.81 4.80
N GLY A 386 7.12 9.41 3.61
CA GLY A 386 8.19 9.40 2.63
C GLY A 386 9.45 10.16 3.08
N TRP A 387 9.28 11.30 3.75
CA TRP A 387 10.37 12.05 4.39
C TRP A 387 11.09 11.22 5.47
N VAL A 388 10.37 10.45 6.29
CA VAL A 388 11.00 9.57 7.29
C VAL A 388 11.87 8.52 6.61
N LEU A 389 11.42 7.91 5.52
CA LEU A 389 12.22 6.96 4.75
C LEU A 389 13.43 7.62 4.10
N HIS A 390 13.29 8.83 3.56
CA HIS A 390 14.40 9.61 3.03
C HIS A 390 15.46 9.89 4.11
N MET A 391 15.07 10.44 5.25
CA MET A 391 15.98 10.71 6.36
C MET A 391 16.62 9.43 6.90
N LEU A 392 15.91 8.31 6.88
CA LEU A 392 16.45 7.01 7.26
C LEU A 392 17.52 6.53 6.28
N ARG A 393 17.28 6.66 4.96
CA ARG A 393 18.29 6.40 3.92
C ARG A 393 19.53 7.26 4.13
N ARG A 394 19.37 8.56 4.38
CA ARG A 394 20.51 9.47 4.65
C ARG A 394 21.27 9.10 5.93
N LYS A 395 20.57 8.69 6.99
CA LYS A 395 21.17 8.28 8.27
C LYS A 395 21.96 6.96 8.20
N LEU A 396 21.50 6.03 7.37
CA LEU A 396 22.07 4.69 7.26
C LEU A 396 23.06 4.54 6.09
N GLY A 397 22.92 5.36 5.05
CA GLY A 397 23.57 5.15 3.76
C GLY A 397 22.76 4.19 2.87
N ASP A 398 22.94 4.35 1.56
CA ASP A 398 22.12 3.69 0.54
C ASP A 398 22.16 2.17 0.61
N ASP A 399 23.34 1.58 0.75
CA ASP A 399 23.51 0.13 0.77
C ASP A 399 22.80 -0.55 1.95
N ILE A 400 22.88 0.07 3.13
CA ILE A 400 22.22 -0.44 4.34
C ILE A 400 20.71 -0.23 4.24
N PHE A 401 20.29 0.93 3.71
CA PHE A 401 18.88 1.22 3.50
C PHE A 401 18.24 0.18 2.59
N TRP A 402 18.77 0.00 1.37
CA TRP A 402 18.21 -0.96 0.41
C TRP A 402 18.28 -2.40 0.90
N ARG A 403 19.34 -2.79 1.61
CA ARG A 403 19.39 -4.10 2.27
C ARG A 403 18.27 -4.28 3.29
N GLY A 404 18.02 -3.26 4.10
CA GLY A 404 16.92 -3.24 5.06
C GLY A 404 15.54 -3.34 4.39
N ILE A 405 15.32 -2.60 3.29
CA ILE A 405 14.08 -2.65 2.51
C ILE A 405 13.84 -4.04 1.91
N ARG A 406 14.87 -4.66 1.29
CA ARG A 406 14.78 -6.03 0.76
C ARG A 406 14.49 -7.05 1.86
N ASN A 407 15.17 -6.93 3.00
CA ASN A 407 14.93 -7.80 4.16
C ASN A 407 13.50 -7.63 4.71
N TYR A 408 12.98 -6.40 4.72
CA TYR A 408 11.64 -6.11 5.21
C TYR A 408 10.60 -6.73 4.29
N TYR A 409 10.69 -6.47 2.99
CA TYR A 409 9.78 -7.05 2.01
C TYR A 409 9.85 -8.58 2.04
N SER A 410 11.04 -9.18 1.94
CA SER A 410 11.20 -10.65 1.98
C SER A 410 10.62 -11.29 3.24
N LYS A 411 10.70 -10.62 4.39
CA LYS A 411 10.16 -11.16 5.65
C LYS A 411 8.64 -11.07 5.76
N TYR A 412 8.03 -10.03 5.18
CA TYR A 412 6.61 -9.75 5.32
C TYR A 412 5.82 -9.93 4.02
N GLN A 413 6.45 -10.44 2.96
CA GLN A 413 5.78 -10.80 1.71
C GLN A 413 4.65 -11.80 1.99
N GLY A 414 3.44 -11.45 1.56
CA GLY A 414 2.20 -12.20 1.84
C GLY A 414 1.64 -11.98 3.25
N GLY A 415 2.38 -11.33 4.15
CA GLY A 415 1.98 -11.12 5.55
C GLY A 415 1.69 -9.67 5.88
N ASN A 416 1.66 -9.37 7.19
CA ASN A 416 1.40 -8.04 7.72
C ASN A 416 2.53 -7.57 8.64
N ALA A 417 2.81 -6.27 8.62
CA ALA A 417 3.80 -5.62 9.46
C ALA A 417 3.24 -4.37 10.17
N ASN A 418 3.89 -4.00 11.27
CA ASN A 418 3.70 -2.68 11.88
C ASN A 418 4.99 -1.87 11.87
N THR A 419 4.91 -0.63 12.36
CA THR A 419 6.06 0.28 12.38
C THR A 419 7.25 -0.26 13.18
N ASP A 420 7.00 -1.02 14.25
CA ASP A 420 8.08 -1.61 15.05
C ASP A 420 8.73 -2.82 14.35
N ASP A 421 7.97 -3.54 13.52
CA ASP A 421 8.50 -4.58 12.64
C ASP A 421 9.52 -4.02 11.65
N LEU A 422 9.17 -2.94 10.94
CA LEU A 422 10.09 -2.24 10.05
C LEU A 422 11.33 -1.74 10.80
N ARG A 423 11.13 -1.07 11.94
CA ARG A 423 12.25 -0.59 12.79
C ARG A 423 13.21 -1.74 13.09
N ARG A 424 12.73 -2.87 13.59
CA ARG A 424 13.57 -4.03 13.94
C ARG A 424 14.35 -4.55 12.74
N VAL A 425 13.75 -4.61 11.56
CA VAL A 425 14.46 -5.05 10.34
C VAL A 425 15.57 -4.07 9.97
N MET A 426 15.32 -2.77 10.06
CA MET A 426 16.33 -1.75 9.76
C MET A 426 17.46 -1.74 10.81
N GLU A 427 17.16 -2.00 12.08
CA GLU A 427 18.15 -2.19 13.14
C GLU A 427 19.01 -3.42 12.89
N GLN A 428 18.41 -4.54 12.49
CA GLN A 428 19.13 -5.76 12.11
C GLN A 428 20.04 -5.54 10.91
N ALA A 429 19.60 -4.79 9.90
CA ALA A 429 20.41 -4.50 8.71
C ALA A 429 21.57 -3.54 9.01
N SER A 430 21.40 -2.61 9.95
CA SER A 430 22.34 -1.53 10.21
C SER A 430 23.25 -1.73 11.42
N GLY A 431 22.86 -2.58 12.36
CA GLY A 431 23.52 -2.72 13.67
C GLY A 431 23.34 -1.49 14.59
N LYS A 432 22.47 -0.54 14.25
CA LYS A 432 22.22 0.69 15.01
C LYS A 432 20.87 0.62 15.73
N ASP A 433 20.78 1.22 16.93
CA ASP A 433 19.48 1.47 17.58
C ASP A 433 18.75 2.61 16.86
N LEU A 434 17.54 2.33 16.38
CA LEU A 434 16.69 3.27 15.65
C LEU A 434 15.43 3.67 16.43
N LYS A 435 15.30 3.25 17.70
CA LYS A 435 14.13 3.55 18.54
C LYS A 435 13.87 5.05 18.64
N GLN A 436 14.89 5.85 18.94
CA GLN A 436 14.72 7.30 19.05
C GLN A 436 14.27 7.93 17.71
N PHE A 437 14.87 7.49 16.60
CA PHE A 437 14.52 7.98 15.26
C PHE A 437 13.06 7.70 14.93
N PHE A 438 12.60 6.45 15.09
CA PHE A 438 11.21 6.08 14.80
C PHE A 438 10.23 6.77 15.76
N THR A 439 10.57 6.92 17.04
CA THR A 439 9.71 7.60 18.01
C THR A 439 9.51 9.07 17.61
N GLN A 440 10.59 9.83 17.43
CA GLN A 440 10.48 11.27 17.21
C GLN A 440 9.81 11.60 15.87
N TRP A 441 10.03 10.81 14.82
CA TRP A 441 9.53 11.14 13.48
C TRP A 441 8.14 10.57 13.16
N LEU A 442 7.75 9.47 13.81
CA LEU A 442 6.48 8.78 13.50
C LEU A 442 5.47 8.81 14.64
N ARG A 443 5.93 8.83 15.90
CA ARG A 443 5.05 8.72 17.09
C ARG A 443 4.87 10.05 17.82
N THR A 444 5.71 11.04 17.53
CA THR A 444 5.58 12.41 18.04
C THR A 444 5.01 13.31 16.93
N ALA A 445 4.00 14.11 17.26
CA ALA A 445 3.42 15.06 16.32
C ALA A 445 4.35 16.27 16.10
N GLY A 446 4.27 16.87 14.92
CA GLY A 446 5.06 18.06 14.55
C GLY A 446 6.42 17.77 13.94
N HIS A 447 7.24 18.81 13.82
CA HIS A 447 8.56 18.80 13.22
C HIS A 447 9.52 19.73 14.01
N PRO A 448 10.84 19.67 13.77
CA PRO A 448 11.80 20.62 14.33
C PRO A 448 11.65 22.01 13.71
N ASN A 449 11.63 23.05 14.55
CA ASN A 449 11.75 24.45 14.15
C ASN A 449 13.16 24.95 14.50
N LEU A 450 13.97 25.22 13.47
CA LEU A 450 15.39 25.52 13.64
C LEU A 450 15.69 27.00 13.35
N VAL A 451 16.19 27.71 14.35
CA VAL A 451 16.84 29.01 14.16
C VAL A 451 18.33 28.76 13.96
N VAL A 452 18.86 29.20 12.83
CA VAL A 452 20.27 29.04 12.46
C VAL A 452 20.90 30.41 12.32
N SER A 453 22.00 30.65 13.03
CA SER A 453 22.83 31.84 12.87
C SER A 453 24.29 31.45 12.71
N TRP A 454 25.06 32.30 12.05
CA TRP A 454 26.49 32.09 11.89
C TRP A 454 27.28 33.39 12.00
N LYS A 455 28.52 33.29 12.46
CA LYS A 455 29.45 34.41 12.58
C LYS A 455 30.83 33.98 12.11
N PHE A 456 31.47 34.79 11.27
CA PHE A 456 32.86 34.60 10.87
C PHE A 456 33.79 35.48 11.72
N ASP A 457 34.84 34.89 12.28
CA ASP A 457 35.93 35.60 12.93
C ASP A 457 37.11 35.72 11.96
N GLU A 458 37.42 36.95 11.54
CA GLU A 458 38.50 37.24 10.59
C GLU A 458 39.90 37.03 11.20
N LYS A 459 40.04 37.14 12.53
CA LYS A 459 41.35 36.95 13.20
C LYS A 459 41.75 35.49 13.19
N ASP A 460 40.78 34.62 13.48
CA ASP A 460 40.99 33.19 13.61
C ASP A 460 40.58 32.42 12.35
N ASN A 461 40.10 33.10 11.31
CA ASN A 461 39.51 32.52 10.09
C ASN A 461 38.51 31.39 10.36
N ASN A 462 37.66 31.57 11.38
CA ASN A 462 36.74 30.54 11.85
C ASN A 462 35.28 30.97 11.67
N ILE A 463 34.45 30.08 11.12
CA ILE A 463 32.99 30.23 11.17
C ILE A 463 32.45 29.52 12.41
N THR A 464 31.65 30.23 13.20
CA THR A 464 30.84 29.67 14.29
C THR A 464 29.39 29.62 13.83
N ILE A 465 28.78 28.44 13.88
CA ILE A 465 27.37 28.23 13.52
C ILE A 465 26.62 27.81 14.78
N ASN A 466 25.52 28.49 15.08
CA ASN A 466 24.61 28.16 16.16
C ASN A 466 23.28 27.68 15.60
N VAL A 467 22.79 26.56 16.11
CA VAL A 467 21.49 25.99 15.75
C VAL A 467 20.66 25.86 17.02
N THR A 468 19.46 26.43 17.03
CA THR A 468 18.54 26.38 18.18
C THR A 468 17.21 25.79 17.74
N GLN A 469 16.73 24.79 18.50
CA GLN A 469 15.40 24.22 18.35
C GLN A 469 14.39 25.05 19.15
N THR A 470 13.36 25.62 18.53
CA THR A 470 12.43 26.53 19.25
C THR A 470 11.21 25.82 19.83
N GLN A 471 10.81 24.68 19.28
CA GLN A 471 9.69 23.86 19.78
C GLN A 471 10.00 23.15 21.12
N GLU A 472 8.97 22.74 21.87
CA GLU A 472 9.12 22.06 23.16
C GLU A 472 9.83 20.70 23.04
N ASN A 473 9.36 19.84 22.13
CA ASN A 473 9.96 18.52 21.91
C ASN A 473 11.28 18.65 21.16
N VAL A 474 12.40 18.38 21.84
CA VAL A 474 13.75 18.41 21.26
C VAL A 474 13.98 17.16 20.41
N TYR A 475 14.40 17.34 19.16
CA TYR A 475 14.72 16.25 18.24
C TYR A 475 16.23 15.96 18.26
N ASN A 476 16.60 14.70 18.07
CA ASN A 476 17.97 14.31 17.77
C ASN A 476 18.14 14.24 16.25
N LEU A 477 18.84 15.22 15.69
CA LEU A 477 19.01 15.38 14.25
C LEU A 477 20.44 15.77 13.88
N ALA A 478 20.76 15.68 12.60
CA ALA A 478 21.99 16.20 12.03
C ALA A 478 21.61 17.20 10.93
N LEU A 479 22.10 18.42 11.04
CA LEU A 479 21.86 19.48 10.05
C LEU A 479 23.06 19.55 9.10
N GLU A 480 22.81 19.44 7.79
CA GLU A 480 23.81 19.74 6.77
C GLU A 480 23.82 21.25 6.46
N ILE A 481 24.99 21.85 6.38
CA ILE A 481 25.19 23.24 5.95
C ILE A 481 26.33 23.27 4.93
N SER A 482 26.10 23.88 3.77
CA SER A 482 27.16 24.14 2.79
C SER A 482 27.81 25.48 3.08
N VAL A 483 29.14 25.51 3.14
CA VAL A 483 29.98 26.71 3.23
C VAL A 483 30.89 26.73 2.02
N ASP A 484 30.68 27.65 1.09
CA ASP A 484 31.36 27.73 -0.21
C ASP A 484 31.42 26.40 -0.98
N GLY A 485 30.34 25.62 -0.91
CA GLY A 485 30.21 24.31 -1.56
C GLY A 485 30.73 23.12 -0.73
N GLN A 486 31.43 23.35 0.38
CA GLN A 486 31.80 22.31 1.32
C GLN A 486 30.65 22.01 2.28
N VAL A 487 30.15 20.77 2.28
CA VAL A 487 29.08 20.35 3.19
C VAL A 487 29.64 19.96 4.56
N LEU A 488 29.14 20.60 5.60
CA LEU A 488 29.42 20.36 7.01
C LEU A 488 28.18 19.75 7.68
N THR A 489 28.38 18.83 8.61
CA THR A 489 27.29 18.20 9.37
C THR A 489 27.37 18.58 10.84
N ILE A 490 26.29 19.18 11.36
CA ILE A 490 26.19 19.61 12.75
C ILE A 490 25.22 18.69 13.50
N PRO A 491 25.68 17.90 14.48
CA PRO A 491 24.79 17.12 15.34
C PRO A 491 24.05 18.05 16.31
N VAL A 492 22.72 17.98 16.33
CA VAL A 492 21.84 18.76 17.21
C VAL A 492 21.06 17.77 18.06
N LYS A 493 21.48 17.60 19.32
CA LYS A 493 20.88 16.66 20.29
C LYS A 493 20.11 17.34 21.41
N GLU A 494 20.41 18.62 21.65
CA GLU A 494 19.86 19.43 22.72
C GLU A 494 19.09 20.62 22.13
N LYS A 495 18.60 21.51 23.01
CA LYS A 495 17.87 22.72 22.64
C LYS A 495 18.70 23.64 21.74
N SER A 496 20.02 23.66 21.93
CA SER A 496 20.95 24.38 21.07
C SER A 496 22.21 23.54 20.79
N ALA A 497 22.87 23.82 19.68
CA ALA A 497 24.16 23.27 19.32
C ALA A 497 25.01 24.35 18.65
N THR A 498 26.30 24.38 18.98
CA THR A 498 27.27 25.28 18.37
C THR A 498 28.37 24.45 17.71
N ALA A 499 28.70 24.75 16.47
CA ALA A 499 29.81 24.15 15.75
C ALA A 499 30.77 25.23 15.26
N ARG A 500 32.07 24.95 15.29
CA ARG A 500 33.11 25.85 14.80
C ARG A 500 33.95 25.14 13.74
N PHE A 501 34.21 25.83 12.64
CA PHE A 501 34.97 25.29 11.53
C PHE A 501 36.00 26.28 11.03
N GLN A 502 37.21 25.79 10.81
CA GLN A 502 38.31 26.55 10.23
C GLN A 502 38.10 26.71 8.74
N LEU A 503 38.13 27.95 8.27
CA LEU A 503 38.05 28.31 6.85
C LEU A 503 39.37 28.95 6.41
N LYS A 504 39.55 29.05 5.09
CA LYS A 504 40.71 29.75 4.50
C LYS A 504 40.51 31.26 4.43
N ALA A 505 39.26 31.70 4.35
CA ALA A 505 38.84 33.09 4.24
C ALA A 505 37.37 33.20 4.69
N ARG A 506 36.85 34.44 4.71
CA ARG A 506 35.43 34.70 4.94
C ARG A 506 34.59 34.00 3.88
N PRO A 507 33.55 33.24 4.27
CA PRO A 507 32.74 32.51 3.30
C PRO A 507 31.88 33.48 2.48
N ALA A 508 31.76 33.20 1.19
CA ALA A 508 30.92 33.94 0.27
C ALA A 508 29.47 33.43 0.26
N ASP A 509 29.29 32.12 0.49
CA ASP A 509 27.99 31.45 0.46
C ASP A 509 27.86 30.48 1.64
N VAL A 510 26.75 30.61 2.38
CA VAL A 510 26.36 29.68 3.45
C VAL A 510 24.91 29.26 3.19
N LYS A 511 24.69 27.96 3.00
CA LYS A 511 23.37 27.40 2.67
C LYS A 511 22.97 26.34 3.68
N ILE A 512 21.82 26.54 4.31
CA ILE A 512 21.22 25.60 5.24
C ILE A 512 20.52 24.48 4.46
N ASP A 513 20.77 23.23 4.84
CA ASP A 513 20.19 22.03 4.23
C ASP A 513 20.29 22.01 2.69
N PRO A 514 21.51 22.16 2.12
CA PRO A 514 21.72 22.39 0.69
C PRO A 514 21.22 21.23 -0.20
N ASN A 515 21.05 20.04 0.38
CA ASN A 515 20.61 18.84 -0.30
C ASN A 515 19.16 18.45 0.03
N VAL A 516 18.44 19.24 0.83
CA VAL A 516 17.05 18.97 1.21
C VAL A 516 16.93 17.62 1.94
N ASN A 517 17.83 17.37 2.89
CA ASN A 517 17.97 16.09 3.60
C ASN A 517 17.26 16.08 4.98
N LEU A 518 16.67 17.20 5.41
CA LEU A 518 16.01 17.30 6.73
C LEU A 518 14.60 17.85 6.63
N LEU A 519 13.61 17.15 7.20
CA LEU A 519 12.27 17.69 7.39
C LEU A 519 12.27 18.63 8.62
N ALA A 520 12.39 19.93 8.37
CA ALA A 520 12.34 20.98 9.39
C ALA A 520 11.91 22.32 8.78
N THR A 521 11.57 23.28 9.62
CA THR A 521 11.54 24.71 9.26
C THR A 521 12.86 25.35 9.65
N PHE A 522 13.25 26.37 8.88
CA PHE A 522 14.51 27.08 9.05
C PHE A 522 14.22 28.58 9.11
N GLU A 523 14.72 29.24 10.15
CA GLU A 523 14.80 30.68 10.27
C GLU A 523 16.28 31.06 10.31
N GLU A 524 16.74 31.86 9.34
CA GLU A 524 18.12 32.32 9.26
C GLU A 524 18.25 33.71 9.91
N ASN A 525 19.03 33.80 10.98
CA ASN A 525 19.42 35.06 11.59
C ASN A 525 20.85 35.39 11.15
N LYS A 526 20.97 36.34 10.22
CA LYS A 526 22.24 36.83 9.67
C LYS A 526 22.91 37.85 10.58
#